data_AF-A0A4S5JGB0-F1
#
_entry.id   AF-A0A4S5JGB0-F1
#
_cell.length_a   1.000
_cell.length_b   1.000
_cell.length_c   1.000
_cell.angle_alpha   90.00
_cell.angle_beta   90.00
_cell.angle_gamma   90.00
#
_symmetry.space_group_name_H-M   'P 1'
#
loop_
_entity.id
_entity.type
_entity.pdbx_description
1 polymer ?
#
loop_
_entity_poly.entity_id
_entity_poly.type
_entity_poly.pdbx_seq_one_letter_code
_entity_poly.pdbx_strand_id
1 'polypeptide(L)'
;MINDNSERYGSITRFFHWVMAVLVLQQFFKFADRINEGEHWLGDTFGPWHVSIGAVILILAVVRLLWALKQKPQRPINPGFDGVIAKIAHRLMYFSMLIMPFLGALYIHGKGYPVKVFGYELIAQPADEVPWALALGEWHSPFAFLLIFLVIAHIAGALYHHFIQKDTVLKRMIG
;
A
#
# COMPACT_ATOMS: atom_id res chain seq x y z
N MET A 1 6.92 12.82 21.42
CA MET A 1 6.15 11.65 21.92
C MET A 1 6.28 10.52 20.91
N ILE A 2 6.85 9.39 21.35
CA ILE A 2 7.14 8.23 20.51
C ILE A 2 5.89 7.37 20.28
N ASN A 3 5.15 7.10 21.35
CA ASN A 3 3.95 6.26 21.35
C ASN A 3 2.67 7.08 21.07
N ASP A 4 1.59 6.36 20.76
CA ASP A 4 0.25 6.90 20.55
C ASP A 4 -0.39 7.22 21.90
N ASN A 5 -1.39 8.09 21.89
CA ASN A 5 -2.29 8.29 23.03
C ASN A 5 -3.72 8.57 22.52
N SER A 6 -4.63 8.87 23.46
CA SER A 6 -6.04 9.17 23.16
C SER A 6 -6.26 10.40 22.28
N GLU A 7 -5.29 11.31 22.22
CA GLU A 7 -5.42 12.62 21.58
C GLU A 7 -4.65 12.74 20.27
N ARG A 8 -3.58 11.96 20.06
CA ARG A 8 -2.70 12.06 18.87
C ARG A 8 -1.86 10.80 18.63
N TYR A 9 -1.40 10.64 17.39
CA TYR A 9 -0.46 9.59 17.02
C TYR A 9 0.99 9.95 17.40
N GLY A 10 1.73 8.95 17.87
CA GLY A 10 3.15 9.05 18.19
C GLY A 10 4.00 9.30 16.94
N SER A 11 5.24 9.76 17.12
CA SER A 11 6.16 10.05 16.01
C SER A 11 6.44 8.81 15.15
N ILE A 12 6.53 7.61 15.74
CA ILE A 12 6.76 6.38 14.98
C ILE A 12 5.54 6.03 14.12
N THR A 13 4.33 6.15 14.65
CA THR A 13 3.10 5.90 13.87
C THR A 13 2.98 6.88 12.70
N ARG A 14 3.25 8.16 12.92
CA ARG A 14 3.22 9.19 11.87
C ARG A 14 4.31 8.97 10.82
N PHE A 15 5.53 8.63 11.25
CA PHE A 15 6.63 8.29 10.35
C PHE A 15 6.24 7.14 9.41
N PHE A 16 5.78 6.01 9.96
CA PHE A 16 5.32 4.89 9.14
C PHE A 16 4.16 5.28 8.22
N HIS A 17 3.20 6.08 8.70
CA HIS A 17 2.08 6.52 7.88
C HIS A 17 2.55 7.31 6.65
N TRP A 18 3.37 8.35 6.85
CA TRP A 18 3.79 9.23 5.76
C TRP A 18 4.80 8.57 4.81
N VAL A 19 5.72 7.74 5.32
CA VAL A 19 6.61 6.95 4.47
C VAL A 19 5.79 6.00 3.59
N MET A 20 4.84 5.25 4.18
CA MET A 20 3.97 4.36 3.41
C MET A 20 3.14 5.14 2.39
N ALA A 21 2.60 6.29 2.75
CA ALA A 21 1.82 7.12 1.84
C ALA A 21 2.64 7.53 0.61
N VAL A 22 3.87 8.01 0.80
CA VAL A 22 4.77 8.38 -0.30
C VAL A 22 5.11 7.17 -1.18
N LEU A 23 5.48 6.04 -0.58
CA LEU A 23 5.84 4.83 -1.33
C LEU A 23 4.64 4.28 -2.12
N VAL A 24 3.46 4.21 -1.51
CA VAL A 24 2.24 3.72 -2.17
C VAL A 24 1.81 4.66 -3.30
N LEU A 25 1.86 5.98 -3.11
CA LEU A 25 1.55 6.93 -4.18
C LEU A 25 2.52 6.80 -5.36
N GLN A 26 3.81 6.59 -5.07
CA GLN A 26 4.81 6.35 -6.11
C GLN A 26 4.49 5.09 -6.95
N GLN A 27 3.93 4.04 -6.34
CA GLN A 27 3.56 2.82 -7.08
C GLN A 27 2.53 3.09 -8.19
N PHE A 28 1.67 4.09 -8.02
CA PHE A 28 0.64 4.41 -9.01
C PHE A 28 1.21 4.99 -10.31
N PHE A 29 2.45 5.48 -10.32
CA PHE A 29 3.09 5.91 -11.57
C PHE A 29 3.31 4.76 -12.56
N LYS A 30 3.30 3.50 -12.11
CA LYS A 30 3.34 2.32 -12.99
C LYS A 30 2.15 2.24 -13.95
N PHE A 31 1.04 2.93 -13.66
CA PHE A 31 -0.09 3.03 -14.58
C PHE A 31 0.21 3.88 -15.82
N ALA A 32 1.25 4.73 -15.80
CA ALA A 32 1.66 5.51 -16.96
C ALA A 32 2.01 4.62 -18.16
N ASP A 33 2.57 3.42 -17.92
CA ASP A 33 2.88 2.42 -18.95
C ASP A 33 1.64 1.94 -19.73
N ARG A 34 0.44 2.15 -19.17
CA ARG A 34 -0.83 1.78 -19.82
C ARG A 34 -1.37 2.89 -20.72
N ILE A 35 -0.75 4.06 -20.74
CA ILE A 35 -1.14 5.21 -21.55
C ILE A 35 -0.19 5.28 -22.76
N ASN A 36 -0.71 5.10 -23.98
CA ASN A 36 0.00 5.22 -25.26
C ASN A 36 1.23 4.29 -25.47
N GLU A 37 1.10 2.98 -25.20
CA GLU A 37 2.07 1.96 -25.65
C GLU A 37 3.56 2.27 -25.39
N GLY A 38 3.89 2.68 -24.17
CA GLY A 38 5.17 2.29 -23.56
C GLY A 38 6.32 3.30 -23.56
N GLU A 39 6.25 4.44 -24.25
CA GLU A 39 7.30 5.46 -24.16
C GLU A 39 6.82 6.70 -23.40
N HIS A 40 6.97 6.68 -22.07
CA HIS A 40 6.73 7.84 -21.24
C HIS A 40 7.77 7.88 -20.12
N TRP A 41 8.37 9.06 -19.91
CA TRP A 41 9.44 9.27 -18.93
C TRP A 41 9.10 8.74 -17.52
N LEU A 42 7.82 8.76 -17.14
CA LEU A 42 7.32 8.22 -15.87
C LEU A 42 7.45 6.69 -15.80
N GLY A 43 7.09 5.99 -16.88
CA GLY A 43 7.19 4.54 -16.96
C GLY A 43 8.65 4.07 -16.97
N ASP A 44 9.48 4.73 -17.77
CA ASP A 44 10.91 4.39 -17.86
C ASP A 44 11.67 4.70 -16.55
N THR A 45 11.30 5.80 -15.88
CA THR A 45 11.97 6.21 -14.64
C THR A 45 11.52 5.39 -13.44
N PHE A 46 10.22 5.13 -13.29
CA PHE A 46 9.65 4.50 -12.08
C PHE A 46 9.29 3.02 -12.25
N GLY A 47 9.02 2.59 -13.48
CA GLY A 47 8.68 1.20 -13.81
C GLY A 47 9.72 0.18 -13.34
N PRO A 48 11.03 0.40 -13.55
CA PRO A 48 12.08 -0.52 -13.06
C PRO A 48 12.11 -0.66 -11.53
N TRP A 49 11.66 0.36 -10.80
CA TRP A 49 11.66 0.36 -9.33
C TRP A 49 10.39 -0.24 -8.72
N HIS A 50 9.34 -0.49 -9.52
CA HIS A 50 8.04 -0.93 -9.03
C HIS A 50 8.15 -2.19 -8.15
N VAL A 51 8.83 -3.24 -8.64
CA VAL A 51 8.99 -4.51 -7.90
C VAL A 51 9.81 -4.31 -6.62
N SER A 52 10.90 -3.56 -6.71
CA SER A 52 11.81 -3.32 -5.58
C SER A 52 11.15 -2.50 -4.47
N ILE A 53 10.44 -1.43 -4.83
CA ILE A 53 9.69 -0.61 -3.87
C ILE A 53 8.48 -1.39 -3.34
N GLY A 54 7.82 -2.21 -4.15
CA GLY A 54 6.77 -3.12 -3.70
C GLY A 54 7.26 -4.09 -2.61
N ALA A 55 8.48 -4.61 -2.74
CA ALA A 55 9.11 -5.43 -1.70
C ALA A 55 9.42 -4.63 -0.42
N VAL A 56 9.88 -3.38 -0.54
CA VAL A 56 10.07 -2.48 0.62
C VAL A 56 8.74 -2.20 1.33
N ILE A 57 7.68 -1.91 0.57
CA ILE A 57 6.33 -1.69 1.09
C ILE A 57 5.85 -2.93 1.85
N LEU A 58 6.10 -4.15 1.35
CA LEU A 58 5.75 -5.38 2.07
C LEU A 58 6.39 -5.44 3.46
N ILE A 59 7.71 -5.23 3.53
CA ILE A 59 8.46 -5.28 4.79
C ILE A 59 7.96 -4.18 5.75
N LEU A 60 7.85 -2.95 5.26
CA LEU A 60 7.37 -1.82 6.05
C LEU A 60 5.92 -2.00 6.49
N ALA A 61 5.04 -2.59 5.67
CA ALA A 61 3.66 -2.88 6.02
C ALA A 61 3.58 -3.89 7.16
N VAL A 62 4.41 -4.95 7.15
CA VAL A 62 4.50 -5.93 8.25
C VAL A 62 4.97 -5.25 9.53
N VAL A 63 6.08 -4.50 9.49
CA VAL A 63 6.61 -3.80 10.66
C VAL A 63 5.60 -2.80 11.21
N ARG A 64 4.95 -2.02 10.33
CA ARG A 64 3.90 -1.07 10.68
C ARG A 64 2.68 -1.77 11.30
N LEU A 65 2.28 -2.94 10.79
CA LEU A 65 1.17 -3.71 11.33
C LEU A 65 1.48 -4.19 12.76
N LEU A 66 2.67 -4.75 12.98
CA LEU A 66 3.13 -5.17 14.31
C LEU A 66 3.16 -3.98 15.28
N TRP A 67 3.68 -2.84 14.83
CA TRP A 67 3.64 -1.59 15.60
C TRP A 67 2.20 -1.16 15.92
N ALA A 68 1.31 -1.13 14.92
CA ALA A 68 -0.08 -0.72 15.11
C ALA A 68 -0.84 -1.65 16.08
N LEU A 69 -0.55 -2.95 16.08
CA LEU A 69 -1.13 -3.90 17.02
C LEU A 69 -0.67 -3.63 18.46
N LYS A 70 0.63 -3.32 18.65
CA LYS A 70 1.17 -2.90 19.96
C LYS A 70 0.52 -1.61 20.46
N GLN A 71 0.28 -0.66 19.55
CA GLN A 71 -0.27 0.65 19.90
C GLN A 71 -1.80 0.68 20.03
N LYS A 72 -2.51 -0.39 19.60
CA LYS A 72 -3.97 -0.47 19.60
C LYS A 72 -4.64 -0.07 20.93
N PRO A 73 -4.14 -0.46 22.12
CA PRO A 73 -4.77 -0.08 23.40
C PRO A 73 -4.70 1.42 23.70
N GLN A 74 -3.77 2.15 23.09
CA GLN A 74 -3.56 3.57 23.35
C GLN A 74 -4.41 4.47 22.45
N ARG A 75 -4.99 3.92 21.39
CA ARG A 75 -5.70 4.69 20.35
C ARG A 75 -7.15 4.95 20.77
N PRO A 76 -7.69 6.15 20.48
CA PRO A 76 -9.09 6.44 20.73
C PRO A 76 -9.98 5.52 19.89
N ILE A 77 -11.04 5.03 20.51
CA ILE A 77 -12.09 4.29 19.80
C ILE A 77 -12.99 5.34 19.14
N ASN A 78 -13.15 5.28 17.82
CA ASN A 78 -14.21 6.01 17.13
C ASN A 78 -15.44 5.09 17.08
N PRO A 79 -16.48 5.33 17.91
CA PRO A 79 -17.73 4.57 17.84
C PRO A 79 -18.54 4.99 16.61
N GLY A 80 -19.58 4.21 16.30
CA GLY A 80 -20.52 4.52 15.21
C GLY A 80 -20.06 4.07 13.82
N PHE A 81 -20.85 4.45 12.82
CA PHE A 81 -20.74 3.99 11.45
C PHE A 81 -19.41 4.39 10.79
N ASP A 82 -18.98 5.64 10.96
CA ASP A 82 -17.69 6.16 10.46
C ASP A 82 -16.51 5.35 11.00
N GLY A 83 -16.57 4.98 12.29
CA GLY A 83 -15.56 4.15 12.93
C GLY A 83 -15.50 2.72 12.38
N VAL A 84 -16.62 2.15 11.97
CA VAL A 84 -16.69 0.84 11.32
C VAL A 84 -16.11 0.90 9.91
N ILE A 85 -16.51 1.90 9.11
CA ILE A 85 -15.99 2.12 7.76
C ILE A 85 -14.48 2.31 7.80
N ALA A 86 -13.97 3.17 8.68
CA ALA A 86 -12.54 3.41 8.81
C ALA A 86 -11.76 2.13 9.15
N LYS A 87 -12.31 1.26 10.02
CA LYS A 87 -11.69 -0.03 10.35
C LYS A 87 -11.66 -0.97 9.14
N ILE A 88 -12.76 -1.06 8.38
CA ILE A 88 -12.83 -1.89 7.17
C ILE A 88 -11.84 -1.38 6.13
N ALA A 89 -11.84 -0.07 5.85
CA ALA A 89 -10.93 0.55 4.90
C ALA A 89 -9.46 0.28 5.27
N HIS A 90 -9.08 0.47 6.55
CA HIS A 90 -7.72 0.15 6.99
C HIS A 90 -7.37 -1.33 6.83
N ARG A 91 -8.29 -2.25 7.18
CA ARG A 91 -8.05 -3.70 7.00
C ARG A 91 -7.85 -4.06 5.55
N LEU A 92 -8.69 -3.55 4.65
CA LEU A 92 -8.57 -3.79 3.22
C LEU A 92 -7.27 -3.19 2.66
N MET A 93 -6.90 -1.97 3.06
CA MET A 93 -5.61 -1.37 2.66
C MET A 93 -4.42 -2.21 3.14
N TYR A 94 -4.40 -2.66 4.40
CA TYR A 94 -3.36 -3.55 4.89
C TYR A 94 -3.32 -4.86 4.11
N PHE A 95 -4.48 -5.48 3.87
CA PHE A 95 -4.57 -6.70 3.09
C PHE A 95 -4.00 -6.52 1.67
N SER A 96 -4.43 -5.48 0.95
CA SER A 96 -3.92 -5.16 -0.39
C SER A 96 -2.42 -4.93 -0.40
N MET A 97 -1.88 -4.12 0.53
CA MET A 97 -0.44 -3.85 0.61
C MET A 97 0.39 -5.11 0.91
N LEU A 98 -0.16 -6.06 1.66
CA LEU A 98 0.52 -7.31 1.97
C LEU A 98 0.42 -8.32 0.83
N ILE A 99 -0.73 -8.47 0.18
CA ILE A 99 -0.95 -9.52 -0.82
C ILE A 99 -0.39 -9.14 -2.20
N MET A 100 -0.49 -7.87 -2.61
CA MET A 100 -0.12 -7.44 -3.96
C MET A 100 1.34 -7.75 -4.34
N PRO A 101 2.36 -7.59 -3.48
CA PRO A 101 3.74 -7.93 -3.84
C PRO A 101 3.90 -9.42 -4.20
N PHE A 102 3.18 -10.31 -3.51
CA PHE A 102 3.16 -11.74 -3.85
C PHE A 102 2.46 -11.98 -5.19
N LEU A 103 1.29 -11.37 -5.41
CA LEU A 103 0.59 -11.49 -6.69
C LEU A 103 1.43 -10.93 -7.85
N GLY A 104 2.16 -9.83 -7.64
CA GLY A 104 3.05 -9.25 -8.63
C GLY A 104 4.22 -10.17 -8.97
N ALA A 105 4.84 -10.79 -7.96
CA ALA A 105 5.88 -11.80 -8.16
C ALA A 105 5.34 -13.02 -8.94
N LEU A 106 4.15 -13.52 -8.58
CA LEU A 106 3.49 -14.61 -9.30
C LEU A 106 3.13 -14.25 -10.74
N TYR A 107 2.75 -13.00 -11.01
CA TYR A 107 2.48 -12.52 -12.36
C TYR A 107 3.75 -12.52 -13.23
N ILE A 108 4.86 -12.00 -12.71
CA ILE A 108 6.15 -11.96 -13.41
C ILE A 108 6.65 -13.39 -13.67
N HIS A 109 6.66 -14.22 -12.63
CA HIS A 109 7.11 -15.62 -12.74
C HIS A 109 6.20 -16.45 -13.64
N GLY A 110 4.88 -16.24 -13.54
CA GLY A 110 3.86 -16.89 -14.38
C GLY A 110 4.07 -16.65 -15.87
N LYS A 111 4.56 -15.46 -16.24
CA LYS A 111 4.91 -15.10 -17.62
C LYS A 111 6.27 -15.64 -18.09
N GLY A 112 6.97 -16.44 -17.28
CA GLY A 112 8.25 -17.01 -17.66
C GLY A 112 9.47 -16.11 -17.41
N TYR A 113 9.33 -15.04 -16.61
CA TYR A 113 10.43 -14.12 -16.28
C TYR A 113 10.99 -14.34 -14.87
N PRO A 114 12.27 -14.05 -14.63
CA PRO A 114 12.83 -14.04 -13.27
C PRO A 114 12.24 -12.89 -12.45
N VAL A 115 12.02 -13.12 -11.15
CA VAL A 115 11.60 -12.05 -10.23
C VAL A 115 12.82 -11.40 -9.63
N LYS A 116 13.08 -10.15 -10.01
CA LYS A 116 14.23 -9.37 -9.55
C LYS A 116 13.83 -8.27 -8.57
N VAL A 117 14.54 -8.16 -7.46
CA VAL A 117 14.40 -7.11 -6.44
C VAL A 117 15.75 -6.42 -6.28
N PHE A 118 15.80 -5.12 -6.53
CA PHE A 118 17.04 -4.33 -6.59
C PHE A 118 18.09 -4.92 -7.56
N GLY A 119 17.62 -5.51 -8.66
CA GLY A 119 18.48 -6.17 -9.65
C GLY A 119 18.92 -7.59 -9.28
N TYR A 120 18.75 -8.02 -8.03
CA TYR A 120 19.05 -9.38 -7.59
C TYR A 120 17.88 -10.32 -7.89
N GLU A 121 18.19 -11.46 -8.50
CA GLU A 121 17.22 -12.50 -8.78
C GLU A 121 16.83 -13.24 -7.50
N LEU A 122 15.56 -13.13 -7.09
CA LEU A 122 15.01 -13.83 -5.93
C LEU A 122 14.31 -15.12 -6.31
N ILE A 123 13.66 -15.13 -7.48
CA ILE A 123 13.04 -16.32 -8.07
C ILE A 123 13.63 -16.48 -9.46
N ALA A 124 14.24 -17.64 -9.69
CA ALA A 124 14.86 -17.96 -10.95
C ALA A 124 13.84 -17.99 -12.09
N GLN A 125 14.32 -17.71 -13.30
CA GLN A 125 13.52 -17.86 -14.49
C GLN A 125 13.07 -19.33 -14.65
N PRO A 126 11.77 -19.61 -14.80
CA PRO A 126 11.30 -20.97 -15.09
C PRO A 126 11.64 -21.34 -16.55
N ALA A 127 11.60 -22.64 -16.88
CA ALA A 127 11.87 -23.11 -18.23
C ALA A 127 10.83 -22.60 -19.25
N ASP A 128 9.56 -22.57 -18.83
CA ASP A 128 8.41 -22.14 -19.62
C ASP A 128 7.48 -21.27 -18.76
N GLU A 129 6.39 -20.78 -19.35
CA GLU A 129 5.31 -20.14 -18.60
C GLU A 129 4.75 -21.05 -17.50
N VAL A 130 4.27 -20.44 -16.41
CA VAL A 130 3.75 -21.15 -15.24
C VAL A 130 2.28 -20.76 -15.05
N PRO A 131 1.32 -21.47 -15.68
CA PRO A 131 -0.08 -21.03 -15.78
C PRO A 131 -0.77 -20.82 -14.44
N TRP A 132 -0.50 -21.67 -13.44
CA TRP A 132 -1.10 -21.52 -12.11
C TRP A 132 -0.61 -20.24 -11.40
N ALA A 133 0.66 -19.87 -11.59
CA ALA A 133 1.22 -18.65 -11.02
C ALA A 133 0.66 -17.42 -11.74
N LEU A 134 0.54 -17.49 -13.07
CA LEU A 134 -0.09 -16.43 -13.85
C LEU A 134 -1.55 -16.19 -13.43
N ALA A 135 -2.34 -17.25 -13.31
CA ALA A 135 -3.75 -17.17 -12.91
C ALA A 135 -3.95 -16.50 -11.53
N LEU A 136 -3.03 -16.75 -10.58
CA LEU A 136 -3.03 -16.04 -9.30
C LEU A 136 -2.51 -14.61 -9.46
N GLY A 137 -1.44 -14.42 -10.24
CA GLY A 137 -0.80 -13.13 -10.44
C GLY A 137 -1.69 -12.09 -11.14
N GLU A 138 -2.64 -12.51 -11.97
CA GLU A 138 -3.61 -11.63 -12.62
C GLU A 138 -4.47 -10.84 -11.62
N TRP A 139 -4.64 -11.34 -10.39
CA TRP A 139 -5.32 -10.62 -9.31
C TRP A 139 -4.56 -9.36 -8.84
N HIS A 140 -3.27 -9.20 -9.17
CA HIS A 140 -2.51 -8.01 -8.82
C HIS A 140 -3.19 -6.72 -9.32
N SER A 141 -3.66 -6.69 -10.58
CA SER A 141 -4.29 -5.51 -11.16
C SER A 141 -5.62 -5.15 -10.49
N PRO A 142 -6.58 -6.08 -10.30
CA PRO A 142 -7.79 -5.83 -9.49
C PRO A 142 -7.49 -5.27 -8.08
N PHE A 143 -6.52 -5.86 -7.37
CA PHE A 143 -6.14 -5.35 -6.04
C PHE A 143 -5.48 -3.98 -6.07
N ALA A 144 -4.73 -3.65 -7.13
CA ALA A 144 -4.17 -2.31 -7.34
C ALA A 144 -5.29 -1.26 -7.52
N PHE A 145 -6.31 -1.54 -8.34
CA PHE A 145 -7.47 -0.66 -8.49
C PHE A 145 -8.26 -0.50 -7.19
N LEU A 146 -8.46 -1.60 -6.45
CA LEU A 146 -9.09 -1.56 -5.14
C LEU A 146 -8.29 -0.66 -4.18
N LEU A 147 -6.95 -0.78 -4.15
CA LEU A 147 -6.12 0.04 -3.29
C LEU A 147 -6.19 1.53 -3.67
N ILE A 148 -6.18 1.87 -4.96
CA ILE A 148 -6.36 3.25 -5.44
C ILE A 148 -7.68 3.81 -4.92
N PHE A 149 -8.78 3.09 -5.11
CA PHE A 149 -10.09 3.51 -4.62
C PHE A 149 -10.09 3.73 -3.11
N LEU A 150 -9.52 2.79 -2.34
CA LEU A 150 -9.43 2.90 -0.89
C LEU A 150 -8.59 4.09 -0.42
N VAL A 151 -7.48 4.39 -1.12
CA VAL A 151 -6.63 5.56 -0.82
C VAL A 151 -7.39 6.85 -1.08
N ILE A 152 -8.08 6.96 -2.22
CA ILE A 152 -8.91 8.14 -2.54
C ILE A 152 -10.02 8.31 -1.49
N ALA A 153 -10.75 7.24 -1.18
CA ALA A 153 -11.81 7.26 -0.18
C ALA A 153 -11.27 7.61 1.23
N HIS A 154 -10.08 7.12 1.58
CA HIS A 154 -9.41 7.44 2.84
C HIS A 154 -9.05 8.93 2.93
N ILE A 155 -8.44 9.50 1.88
CA ILE A 155 -8.11 10.93 1.82
C ILE A 155 -9.39 11.76 1.87
N ALA A 156 -10.40 11.43 1.06
CA ALA A 156 -11.68 12.12 1.05
C ALA A 156 -12.35 12.09 2.44
N GLY A 157 -12.34 10.94 3.12
CA GLY A 157 -12.83 10.81 4.48
C GLY A 157 -12.07 11.70 5.47
N ALA A 158 -10.74 11.71 5.41
CA ALA A 158 -9.93 12.58 6.28
C ALA A 158 -10.23 14.07 6.05
N LEU A 159 -10.42 14.49 4.80
CA LEU A 159 -10.78 15.87 4.45
C LEU A 159 -12.22 16.21 4.86
N TYR A 160 -13.16 15.28 4.69
CA TYR A 160 -14.55 15.41 5.17
C TYR A 160 -14.59 15.64 6.68
N HIS A 161 -13.88 14.82 7.44
CA HIS A 161 -13.77 14.96 8.89
C HIS A 161 -13.14 16.30 9.30
N HIS A 162 -12.14 16.77 8.54
CA HIS A 162 -11.47 18.02 8.84
C HIS A 162 -12.28 19.28 8.51
N PHE A 163 -12.88 19.35 7.31
CA PHE A 163 -13.53 20.55 6.82
C PHE A 163 -15.02 20.61 7.13
N ILE A 164 -15.71 19.46 7.11
CA ILE A 164 -17.16 19.39 7.31
C ILE A 164 -17.49 19.04 8.76
N GLN A 165 -16.99 17.91 9.28
CA GLN A 165 -17.22 17.53 10.68
C GLN A 165 -16.41 18.36 11.67
N LYS A 166 -15.38 19.08 11.20
CA LYS A 166 -14.49 19.94 11.99
C LYS A 166 -13.87 19.23 13.20
N ASP A 167 -13.58 17.95 13.06
CA ASP A 167 -12.97 17.15 14.12
C ASP A 167 -11.43 17.11 14.02
N THR A 168 -10.83 16.29 14.89
CA THR A 168 -9.37 16.19 15.03
C THR A 168 -8.75 15.01 14.28
N VAL A 169 -9.51 14.24 13.49
CA VAL A 169 -9.02 13.00 12.84
C VAL A 169 -7.75 13.25 12.02
N LEU A 170 -7.74 14.28 11.17
CA LEU A 170 -6.57 14.63 10.36
C LEU A 170 -5.43 15.20 11.23
N LYS A 171 -5.76 16.08 12.19
CA LYS A 171 -4.79 16.73 13.09
C LYS A 171 -4.01 15.70 13.91
N ARG A 172 -4.66 14.62 14.34
CA ARG A 172 -4.04 13.49 15.06
C ARG A 172 -2.88 12.87 14.29
N MET A 173 -2.93 12.87 12.95
CA MET A 173 -1.94 12.22 12.08
C MET A 173 -0.85 13.17 11.57
N ILE A 174 -1.17 14.45 11.36
CA ILE A 174 -0.16 15.43 10.92
C ILE A 174 0.72 15.83 12.12
N GLY A 175 0.12 16.09 13.29
CA GLY A 175 0.83 16.59 14.47
C GLY A 175 0.24 17.88 14.99
#